data_AF-A0A8B6J2E1-F1
#
_entry.id   AF-A0A8B6J2E1-F1
#
_cell.length_a   1.000
_cell.length_b   1.000
_cell.length_c   1.000
_cell.angle_alpha   90.00
_cell.angle_beta   90.00
_cell.angle_gamma   90.00
#
_symmetry.space_group_name_H-M   'P 1'
#
loop_
_entity.id
_entity.type
_entity.pdbx_description
1 polymer ?
#
loop_
_entity_poly.entity_id
_entity_poly.type
_entity_poly.pdbx_seq_one_letter_code
_entity_poly.pdbx_strand_id
1 'polypeptide(L)'
;MWHEKQANGNIKFIEYYKDPYTGKRQRAYVTLDRYTKQSETKARRLLNEIIEYRIKSSGDQFVRFGQLVEEWKTSHSKTVKARTMKVYRHPIEKIKDFIGDDVLVKNIDARLLQKFIDYLKDRYSDNTINLIKQPLNMMLDYAVRMEYIMSNPMKNVVTPKRKKMSKKQLEDRYLETEQNQKIIEQLRNPIYGNHIANFSEIIFLTGMRPGELLALRWDHIDFEKLKIKIEYTLDYTTNGHANAELGSVKNDGSYRTIDIPLRVKELLVEELNYQNTNDLRSDFVFITNKGKHLSINTINRRIKKTSEKLYGIVITSHSFRHAHITLLAELGIPLKSIMDRVGHTDVNTTIKVYTHATDKIGKQMMDKINKFVPIQSL
;
A
#
# COMPACT_ATOMS: atom_id res chain seq x y z
N MET A 1 -20.71 -0.42 53.63
CA MET A 1 -22.13 -0.01 53.45
C MET A 1 -22.64 0.87 54.59
N TRP A 2 -23.31 1.98 54.26
CA TRP A 2 -24.06 2.83 55.21
C TRP A 2 -25.53 2.95 54.75
N HIS A 3 -26.44 3.43 55.60
CA HIS A 3 -27.87 3.51 55.26
C HIS A 3 -28.51 4.82 55.74
N GLU A 4 -29.53 5.29 55.03
CA GLU A 4 -30.32 6.49 55.35
C GLU A 4 -31.83 6.20 55.30
N LYS A 5 -32.59 6.74 56.25
CA LYS A 5 -34.05 6.66 56.26
C LYS A 5 -34.64 7.77 55.38
N GLN A 6 -35.53 7.39 54.47
CA GLN A 6 -36.18 8.31 53.54
C GLN A 6 -37.52 8.83 54.11
N ALA A 7 -38.01 9.95 53.57
CA ALA A 7 -39.25 10.59 54.01
C ALA A 7 -40.50 9.69 53.89
N ASN A 8 -40.47 8.71 52.98
CA ASN A 8 -41.52 7.71 52.78
C ASN A 8 -41.40 6.47 53.70
N GLY A 9 -40.49 6.48 54.67
CA GLY A 9 -40.28 5.39 55.63
C GLY A 9 -39.31 4.30 55.17
N ASN A 10 -38.96 4.24 53.89
CA ASN A 10 -38.02 3.27 53.34
C ASN A 10 -36.58 3.55 53.78
N ILE A 11 -35.74 2.52 53.72
CA ILE A 11 -34.31 2.58 54.07
C ILE A 11 -33.48 2.40 52.80
N LYS A 12 -32.63 3.38 52.50
CA LYS A 12 -31.71 3.36 51.37
C LYS A 12 -30.31 2.96 51.85
N PHE A 13 -29.84 1.80 51.42
CA PHE A 13 -28.50 1.28 51.68
C PHE A 13 -27.56 1.74 50.57
N ILE A 14 -26.38 2.24 50.92
CA ILE A 14 -25.42 2.85 50.01
C ILE A 14 -24.03 2.25 50.24
N GLU A 15 -23.35 1.93 49.13
CA GLU A 15 -21.98 1.43 49.12
C GLU A 15 -21.15 2.19 48.10
N TYR A 16 -19.95 2.60 48.51
CA TYR A 16 -19.00 3.25 47.63
C TYR A 16 -18.00 2.23 47.10
N TYR A 17 -17.73 2.29 45.81
CA TYR A 17 -16.68 1.51 45.16
C TYR A 17 -15.79 2.43 44.32
N LYS A 18 -14.57 1.98 44.05
CA LYS A 18 -13.64 2.70 43.18
C LYS A 18 -13.89 2.24 41.75
N ASP A 19 -14.18 3.18 40.86
CA ASP A 19 -14.24 2.89 39.43
C ASP A 19 -12.84 2.50 38.94
N PRO A 20 -12.66 1.31 38.32
CA PRO A 20 -11.34 0.81 37.96
C PRO A 20 -10.69 1.59 36.79
N TYR A 21 -11.46 2.34 36.00
CA TYR A 21 -10.97 3.10 34.84
C TYR A 21 -10.62 4.54 35.17
N THR A 22 -11.43 5.18 36.02
CA THR A 22 -11.24 6.61 36.36
C THR A 22 -10.58 6.81 37.72
N GLY A 23 -10.50 5.76 38.54
CA GLY A 23 -10.04 5.84 39.92
C GLY A 23 -10.95 6.66 40.85
N LYS A 24 -12.06 7.20 40.34
CA LYS A 24 -13.01 8.03 41.09
C LYS A 24 -13.94 7.15 41.93
N ARG A 25 -14.34 7.66 43.08
CA ARG A 25 -15.32 6.97 43.95
C ARG A 25 -16.71 7.12 43.34
N GLN A 26 -17.37 6.00 43.08
CA GLN A 26 -18.77 5.93 42.67
C GLN A 26 -19.61 5.29 43.78
N ARG A 27 -20.94 5.44 43.72
CA ARG A 27 -21.87 4.86 44.69
C ARG A 27 -22.91 3.96 44.02
N ALA A 28 -23.17 2.82 44.64
CA ALA A 28 -24.34 1.98 44.39
C ALA A 28 -25.31 2.13 45.57
N TYR A 29 -26.62 2.03 45.30
CA TYR A 29 -27.63 2.08 46.35
C TYR A 29 -28.81 1.17 46.04
N VAL A 30 -29.45 0.66 47.08
CA VAL A 30 -30.69 -0.14 47.03
C VAL A 30 -31.62 0.36 48.13
N THR A 31 -32.90 0.49 47.82
CA THR A 31 -33.92 0.91 48.78
C THR A 31 -34.80 -0.27 49.17
N LEU A 32 -35.00 -0.47 50.48
CA LEU A 32 -35.88 -1.50 51.05
C LEU A 32 -36.90 -0.86 52.00
N ASP A 33 -37.97 -1.58 52.29
CA ASP A 33 -39.13 -1.15 53.08
C ASP A 33 -38.80 -0.81 54.55
N ARG A 34 -37.88 -1.56 55.18
CA ARG A 34 -37.53 -1.38 56.60
C ARG A 34 -36.11 -1.84 56.95
N TYR A 35 -35.58 -1.33 58.06
CA TYR A 35 -34.28 -1.77 58.60
C TYR A 35 -34.46 -2.99 59.50
N THR A 36 -33.89 -4.11 59.08
CA THR A 36 -33.79 -5.37 59.83
C THR A 36 -32.47 -6.03 59.48
N LYS A 37 -31.97 -6.93 60.32
CA LYS A 37 -30.73 -7.70 60.04
C LYS A 37 -30.83 -8.50 58.73
N GLN A 38 -32.04 -8.96 58.40
CA GLN A 38 -32.34 -9.65 57.14
C GLN A 38 -32.31 -8.70 55.93
N SER A 39 -32.87 -7.49 56.06
CA SER A 39 -32.84 -6.50 54.98
C SER A 39 -31.44 -5.95 54.74
N GLU A 40 -30.60 -5.82 55.77
CA GLU A 40 -29.19 -5.46 55.61
C GLU A 40 -28.39 -6.53 54.86
N THR A 41 -28.60 -7.81 55.19
CA THR A 41 -27.95 -8.94 54.49
C THR A 41 -28.38 -9.00 53.02
N LYS A 42 -29.69 -8.79 52.76
CA LYS A 42 -30.24 -8.72 51.40
C LYS A 42 -29.69 -7.52 50.62
N ALA A 43 -29.60 -6.35 51.25
CA ALA A 43 -29.02 -5.15 50.66
C ALA A 43 -27.55 -5.36 50.30
N ARG A 44 -26.76 -6.03 51.16
CA ARG A 44 -25.36 -6.37 50.87
C ARG A 44 -25.20 -7.22 49.62
N ARG A 45 -26.02 -8.26 49.50
CA ARG A 45 -25.99 -9.14 48.33
C ARG A 45 -26.33 -8.38 47.05
N LEU A 46 -27.41 -7.59 47.07
CA LEU A 46 -27.85 -6.80 45.91
C LEU A 46 -26.83 -5.71 45.54
N LEU A 47 -26.22 -5.04 46.52
CA LEU A 47 -25.19 -4.04 46.28
C LEU A 47 -23.94 -4.66 45.65
N ASN A 48 -23.50 -5.82 46.14
CA ASN A 48 -22.40 -6.57 45.54
C ASN A 48 -22.71 -6.99 44.09
N GLU A 49 -23.90 -7.54 43.83
CA GLU A 49 -24.34 -7.89 42.47
C GLU A 49 -24.32 -6.66 41.54
N ILE A 50 -24.81 -5.50 42.00
CA ILE A 50 -24.78 -4.24 41.22
C ILE A 50 -23.35 -3.75 40.98
N ILE A 51 -22.49 -3.81 41.99
CA ILE A 51 -21.10 -3.35 41.90
C ILE A 51 -20.30 -4.28 40.97
N GLU A 52 -20.41 -5.60 41.14
CA GLU A 52 -19.79 -6.58 40.26
C GLU A 52 -20.28 -6.45 38.82
N TYR A 53 -21.59 -6.25 38.62
CA TYR A 53 -22.15 -6.01 37.30
C TYR A 53 -21.58 -4.73 36.69
N ARG A 54 -21.49 -3.62 37.43
CA ARG A 54 -20.94 -2.36 36.92
C ARG A 54 -19.45 -2.44 36.62
N ILE A 55 -18.67 -3.14 37.45
CA ILE A 55 -17.24 -3.38 37.24
C ILE A 55 -17.02 -4.31 36.03
N LYS A 56 -17.79 -5.40 35.89
CA LYS A 56 -17.74 -6.29 34.72
C LYS A 56 -18.24 -5.62 33.44
N SER A 57 -19.30 -4.83 33.51
CA SER A 57 -19.87 -4.13 32.34
C SER A 57 -18.98 -3.01 31.81
N SER A 58 -18.00 -2.55 32.59
CA SER A 58 -16.95 -1.67 32.08
C SER A 58 -15.86 -2.41 31.31
N GLY A 59 -15.71 -3.74 31.48
CA GLY A 59 -14.79 -4.60 30.72
C GLY A 59 -15.44 -5.40 29.58
N ASP A 60 -16.75 -5.63 29.62
CA ASP A 60 -17.52 -6.34 28.59
C ASP A 60 -18.26 -5.33 27.70
N GLN A 61 -17.51 -4.47 27.00
CA GLN A 61 -18.10 -3.64 25.96
C GLN A 61 -18.58 -4.57 24.85
N PHE A 62 -19.89 -4.61 24.63
CA PHE A 62 -20.52 -5.14 23.42
C PHE A 62 -20.16 -4.22 22.24
N VAL A 63 -18.88 -4.22 21.85
CA VAL A 63 -18.37 -3.43 20.74
C VAL A 63 -18.99 -3.98 19.46
N ARG A 64 -19.67 -3.10 18.73
CA ARG A 64 -20.19 -3.39 17.40
C ARG A 64 -19.07 -3.27 16.38
N PHE A 65 -19.14 -4.04 15.30
CA PHE A 65 -18.12 -4.05 14.27
C PHE A 65 -17.89 -2.67 13.66
N GLY A 66 -18.96 -1.89 13.43
CA GLY A 66 -18.84 -0.51 12.96
C GLY A 66 -18.04 0.38 13.93
N GLN A 67 -18.20 0.20 15.24
CA GLN A 67 -17.44 0.94 16.25
C GLN A 67 -15.95 0.56 16.23
N LEU A 68 -15.66 -0.75 16.16
CA LEU A 68 -14.29 -1.26 16.02
C LEU A 68 -13.60 -0.66 14.78
N VAL A 69 -14.30 -0.57 13.66
CA VAL A 69 -13.78 0.00 12.41
C VAL A 69 -13.36 1.46 12.63
N GLU A 70 -14.19 2.27 13.27
CA GLU A 70 -13.88 3.69 13.50
C GLU A 70 -12.78 3.92 14.55
N GLU A 71 -12.75 3.12 15.62
CA GLU A 71 -11.67 3.12 16.60
C GLU A 71 -10.33 2.75 15.95
N TRP A 72 -10.32 1.67 15.16
CA TRP A 72 -9.15 1.24 14.42
C TRP A 72 -8.70 2.29 13.40
N LYS A 73 -9.62 2.89 12.63
CA LYS A 73 -9.28 3.98 11.69
C LYS A 73 -8.61 5.15 12.40
N THR A 74 -9.15 5.57 13.54
CA THR A 74 -8.65 6.69 14.35
C THR A 74 -7.26 6.40 14.90
N SER A 75 -7.02 5.17 15.38
CA SER A 75 -5.71 4.75 15.87
C SER A 75 -4.70 4.56 14.74
N HIS A 76 -5.09 3.85 13.68
CA HIS A 76 -4.20 3.45 12.60
C HIS A 76 -3.77 4.63 11.74
N SER A 77 -4.66 5.59 11.46
CA SER A 77 -4.34 6.81 10.70
C SER A 77 -3.21 7.64 11.30
N LYS A 78 -2.99 7.58 12.62
CA LYS A 78 -1.87 8.25 13.29
C LYS A 78 -0.52 7.59 13.04
N THR A 79 -0.54 6.33 12.59
CA THR A 79 0.67 5.50 12.38
C THR A 79 1.06 5.36 10.92
N VAL A 80 0.19 5.76 9.98
CA VAL A 80 0.42 5.58 8.54
C VAL A 80 0.17 6.87 7.77
N LYS A 81 0.83 7.00 6.62
CA LYS A 81 0.56 8.09 5.68
C LYS A 81 -0.91 8.05 5.23
N ALA A 82 -1.50 9.22 4.97
CA ALA A 82 -2.90 9.35 4.53
C ALA A 82 -3.27 8.44 3.34
N ARG A 83 -2.31 8.20 2.43
CA ARG A 83 -2.46 7.28 1.30
C ARG A 83 -2.86 5.87 1.72
N THR A 84 -2.24 5.32 2.76
CA THR A 84 -2.53 3.96 3.23
C THR A 84 -3.99 3.84 3.65
N MET A 85 -4.50 4.84 4.37
CA MET A 85 -5.91 4.90 4.75
C MET A 85 -6.85 5.04 3.54
N LYS A 86 -6.48 5.86 2.55
CA LYS A 86 -7.27 6.00 1.30
C LYS A 86 -7.37 4.66 0.55
N VAL A 87 -6.28 3.91 0.45
CA VAL A 87 -6.27 2.58 -0.19
C VAL A 87 -7.22 1.61 0.53
N TYR A 88 -7.36 1.72 1.85
CA TYR A 88 -8.26 0.88 2.63
C TYR A 88 -9.74 1.30 2.60
N ARG A 89 -10.10 2.47 2.06
CA ARG A 89 -11.49 2.93 2.02
C ARG A 89 -12.42 1.90 1.38
N HIS A 90 -12.16 1.52 0.13
CA HIS A 90 -13.01 0.55 -0.58
C HIS A 90 -12.97 -0.87 0.02
N PRO A 91 -11.80 -1.41 0.42
CA PRO A 91 -11.73 -2.61 1.26
C PRO A 91 -12.62 -2.59 2.49
N ILE A 92 -12.58 -1.51 3.29
CA ILE A 92 -13.35 -1.40 4.52
C ILE A 92 -14.84 -1.38 4.22
N GLU A 93 -15.30 -0.59 3.25
CA GLU A 93 -16.73 -0.59 2.87
C GLU A 93 -17.21 -2.00 2.50
N LYS A 94 -16.44 -2.77 1.71
CA LYS A 94 -16.80 -4.16 1.38
C LYS A 94 -16.89 -5.08 2.60
N ILE A 95 -15.99 -4.89 3.57
CA ILE A 95 -16.01 -5.67 4.80
C ILE A 95 -17.26 -5.31 5.61
N LYS A 96 -17.57 -4.01 5.73
CA LYS A 96 -18.77 -3.51 6.41
C LYS A 96 -20.06 -4.03 5.74
N ASP A 97 -20.14 -3.96 4.41
CA ASP A 97 -21.29 -4.43 3.63
C ASP A 97 -21.59 -5.92 3.87
N PHE A 98 -20.55 -6.74 4.08
CA PHE A 98 -20.71 -8.17 4.28
C PHE A 98 -20.95 -8.55 5.76
N ILE A 99 -20.15 -8.00 6.67
CA ILE A 99 -20.23 -8.34 8.10
C ILE A 99 -21.44 -7.65 8.74
N GLY A 100 -21.70 -6.39 8.37
CA GLY A 100 -22.71 -5.55 8.98
C GLY A 100 -22.17 -4.77 10.19
N ASP A 101 -22.52 -3.50 10.29
CA ASP A 101 -22.03 -2.60 11.35
C ASP A 101 -22.49 -3.00 12.74
N ASP A 102 -23.67 -3.62 12.84
CA ASP A 102 -24.32 -3.99 14.10
C ASP A 102 -23.85 -5.32 14.68
N VAL A 103 -23.04 -6.08 13.95
CA VAL A 103 -22.52 -7.36 14.45
C VAL A 103 -21.59 -7.12 15.63
N LEU A 104 -21.81 -7.85 16.71
CA LEU A 104 -20.93 -7.82 17.87
C LEU A 104 -19.58 -8.44 17.50
N VAL A 105 -18.48 -7.75 17.82
CA VAL A 105 -17.11 -8.20 17.48
C VAL A 105 -16.83 -9.59 18.07
N LYS A 106 -17.32 -9.88 19.28
CA LYS A 106 -17.18 -11.18 19.93
C LYS A 106 -17.86 -12.35 19.20
N ASN A 107 -18.82 -12.05 18.33
CA ASN A 107 -19.54 -13.04 17.53
C ASN A 107 -18.90 -13.25 16.15
N ILE A 108 -17.86 -12.50 15.79
CA ILE A 108 -17.12 -12.69 14.53
C ILE A 108 -16.23 -13.92 14.69
N ASP A 109 -16.64 -15.03 14.09
CA ASP A 109 -15.90 -16.30 14.13
C ASP A 109 -15.25 -16.65 12.79
N ALA A 110 -14.45 -17.72 12.78
CA ALA A 110 -13.78 -18.19 11.57
C ALA A 110 -14.78 -18.64 10.47
N ARG A 111 -15.99 -19.07 10.85
CA ARG A 111 -17.01 -19.54 9.90
C ARG A 111 -17.59 -18.37 9.10
N LEU A 112 -17.93 -17.27 9.77
CA LEU A 112 -18.37 -16.03 9.13
C LEU A 112 -17.29 -15.49 8.18
N LEU A 113 -16.03 -15.45 8.65
CA LEU A 113 -14.93 -14.94 7.85
C LEU A 113 -14.57 -15.85 6.68
N GLN A 114 -14.71 -17.17 6.80
CA GLN A 114 -14.55 -18.09 5.68
C GLN A 114 -15.62 -17.82 4.60
N LYS A 115 -16.88 -17.66 4.99
CA LYS A 115 -17.96 -17.28 4.05
C LYS A 115 -17.65 -15.96 3.33
N PHE A 116 -17.08 -14.99 4.04
CA PHE A 116 -16.65 -13.73 3.42
C PHE A 116 -15.56 -13.95 2.37
N ILE A 117 -14.53 -14.72 2.70
CA ILE A 117 -13.45 -15.03 1.74
C ILE A 117 -13.97 -15.79 0.52
N ASP A 118 -14.88 -16.74 0.71
CA ASP A 118 -15.47 -17.51 -0.38
C ASP A 118 -16.36 -16.61 -1.26
N TYR A 119 -17.16 -15.72 -0.66
CA TYR A 119 -17.92 -14.70 -1.38
C TYR A 119 -17.02 -13.81 -2.26
N LEU A 120 -15.83 -13.46 -1.77
CA LEU A 120 -14.88 -12.66 -2.54
C LEU A 120 -14.20 -13.45 -3.66
N LYS A 121 -13.94 -14.76 -3.47
CA LYS A 121 -13.30 -15.62 -4.49
C LYS A 121 -14.09 -15.68 -5.79
N ASP A 122 -15.42 -15.67 -5.71
CA ASP A 122 -16.27 -15.73 -6.90
C ASP A 122 -16.26 -14.44 -7.73
N ARG A 123 -15.69 -13.35 -7.19
CA ARG A 123 -15.82 -11.98 -7.75
C ARG A 123 -14.50 -11.29 -8.02
N TYR A 124 -13.43 -11.71 -7.35
CA TYR A 124 -12.19 -10.96 -7.30
C TYR A 124 -10.96 -11.84 -7.48
N SER A 125 -9.90 -11.23 -8.02
CA SER A 125 -8.59 -11.87 -8.08
C SER A 125 -7.98 -12.08 -6.69
N ASP A 126 -7.11 -13.08 -6.53
CA ASP A 126 -6.39 -13.35 -5.27
C ASP A 126 -5.68 -12.12 -4.70
N ASN A 127 -5.15 -11.24 -5.55
CA ASN A 127 -4.50 -10.00 -5.12
C ASN A 127 -5.48 -9.02 -4.50
N THR A 128 -6.66 -8.86 -5.13
CA THR A 128 -7.74 -8.01 -4.61
C THR A 128 -8.26 -8.57 -3.29
N ILE A 129 -8.45 -9.88 -3.19
CA ILE A 129 -8.87 -10.54 -1.94
C ILE A 129 -7.85 -10.28 -0.83
N ASN A 130 -6.56 -10.40 -1.12
CA ASN A 130 -5.50 -10.09 -0.16
C ASN A 130 -5.51 -8.62 0.28
N LEU A 131 -5.81 -7.68 -0.63
CA LEU A 131 -5.94 -6.26 -0.31
C LEU A 131 -7.13 -5.99 0.63
N ILE A 132 -8.22 -6.74 0.49
CA ILE A 132 -9.39 -6.66 1.38
C ILE A 132 -9.11 -7.33 2.74
N LYS A 133 -8.48 -8.50 2.71
CA LYS A 133 -8.12 -9.28 3.91
C LYS A 133 -7.21 -8.49 4.86
N GLN A 134 -6.25 -7.72 4.33
CA GLN A 134 -5.26 -7.01 5.13
C GLN A 134 -5.87 -6.10 6.21
N PRO A 135 -6.70 -5.09 5.88
CA PRO A 135 -7.31 -4.22 6.88
C PRO A 135 -8.24 -5.01 7.83
N LEU A 136 -8.97 -6.03 7.35
CA LEU A 136 -9.78 -6.90 8.23
C LEU A 136 -8.92 -7.57 9.31
N ASN A 137 -7.79 -8.16 8.91
CA ASN A 137 -6.88 -8.78 9.86
C ASN A 137 -6.32 -7.77 10.87
N MET A 138 -5.97 -6.56 10.41
CA MET A 138 -5.46 -5.50 11.28
C MET A 138 -6.51 -4.98 12.27
N MET A 139 -7.77 -4.88 11.85
CA MET A 139 -8.90 -4.51 12.73
C MET A 139 -9.13 -5.57 13.81
N LEU A 140 -9.05 -6.86 13.46
CA LEU A 140 -9.21 -7.95 14.42
C LEU A 140 -7.99 -8.09 15.35
N ASP A 141 -6.77 -7.85 14.87
CA ASP A 141 -5.58 -7.77 15.72
C ASP A 141 -5.65 -6.57 16.68
N TYR A 142 -6.25 -5.46 16.25
CA TYR A 142 -6.56 -4.34 17.14
C TYR A 142 -7.60 -4.74 18.19
N ALA A 143 -8.68 -5.44 17.80
CA ALA A 143 -9.68 -5.95 18.75
C ALA A 143 -9.07 -6.88 19.80
N VAL A 144 -8.09 -7.72 19.43
CA VAL A 144 -7.34 -8.55 20.40
C VAL A 144 -6.54 -7.68 21.37
N ARG A 145 -5.83 -6.67 20.86
CA ARG A 145 -5.02 -5.77 21.71
C ARG A 145 -5.86 -4.94 22.67
N MET A 146 -7.08 -4.60 22.29
CA MET A 146 -8.06 -3.90 23.14
C MET A 146 -8.90 -4.87 23.99
N GLU A 147 -8.57 -6.17 23.96
CA GLU A 147 -9.22 -7.22 24.75
C GLU A 147 -10.72 -7.44 24.44
N TYR A 148 -11.20 -6.93 23.30
CA TYR A 148 -12.58 -7.17 22.83
C TYR A 148 -12.81 -8.62 22.42
N ILE A 149 -11.75 -9.31 22.00
CA ILE A 149 -11.74 -10.74 21.66
C ILE A 149 -10.44 -11.38 22.13
N MET A 150 -10.50 -12.65 22.53
CA MET A 150 -9.35 -13.39 23.04
C MET A 150 -8.31 -13.74 21.97
N SER A 151 -8.74 -13.88 20.71
CA SER A 151 -7.85 -14.23 19.61
C SER A 151 -8.41 -13.78 18.27
N ASN A 152 -7.53 -13.56 17.29
CA ASN A 152 -7.94 -13.16 15.95
C ASN A 152 -8.48 -14.37 15.17
N PRO A 153 -9.78 -14.39 14.79
CA PRO A 153 -10.41 -15.51 14.09
C PRO A 153 -9.85 -15.75 12.67
N MET A 154 -9.18 -14.76 12.06
CA MET A 154 -8.55 -14.90 10.75
C MET A 154 -7.46 -15.97 10.70
N LYS A 155 -6.89 -16.36 11.85
CA LYS A 155 -5.88 -17.43 11.95
C LYS A 155 -6.40 -18.78 11.44
N ASN A 156 -7.71 -19.01 11.56
CA ASN A 156 -8.36 -20.27 11.18
C ASN A 156 -9.07 -20.19 9.82
N VAL A 157 -8.90 -19.08 9.08
CA VAL A 157 -9.55 -18.87 7.78
C VAL A 157 -8.62 -19.31 6.65
N VAL A 158 -9.11 -20.17 5.76
CA VAL A 158 -8.39 -20.62 4.57
C VAL A 158 -8.44 -19.51 3.52
N THR A 159 -7.29 -18.87 3.30
CA THR A 159 -7.19 -17.77 2.34
C THR A 159 -6.49 -18.17 1.04
N PRO A 160 -6.81 -17.54 -0.10
CA PRO A 160 -6.12 -17.80 -1.34
C PRO A 160 -4.61 -17.59 -1.14
N LYS A 161 -3.82 -18.64 -1.39
CA LYS A 161 -2.38 -18.48 -1.48
C LYS A 161 -2.11 -17.60 -2.68
N ARG A 162 -1.21 -16.61 -2.54
CA ARG A 162 -0.72 -15.88 -3.71
C ARG A 162 -0.23 -16.92 -4.72
N LYS A 163 -0.90 -17.04 -5.87
CA LYS A 163 -0.38 -17.85 -6.98
C LYS A 163 1.02 -17.33 -7.27
N LYS A 164 2.03 -18.17 -7.02
CA LYS A 164 3.38 -17.91 -7.55
C LYS A 164 3.21 -17.92 -9.06
N MET A 165 3.60 -16.84 -9.73
CA MET A 165 3.64 -16.83 -11.19
C MET A 165 4.49 -18.01 -11.66
N SER A 166 4.08 -18.70 -12.72
CA SER A 166 4.91 -19.73 -13.31
C SER A 166 6.21 -19.11 -13.84
N LYS A 167 7.28 -19.90 -13.95
CA LYS A 167 8.57 -19.44 -14.51
C LYS A 167 8.36 -18.80 -15.89
N LYS A 168 7.52 -19.42 -16.73
CA LYS A 168 7.10 -18.91 -18.05
C LYS A 168 6.41 -17.55 -17.98
N GLN A 169 5.49 -17.33 -17.03
CA GLN A 169 4.84 -16.02 -16.86
C GLN A 169 5.78 -14.92 -16.36
N LEU A 170 6.86 -15.28 -15.66
CA LEU A 170 7.93 -14.36 -15.32
C LEU A 170 8.76 -14.04 -16.56
N GLU A 171 9.18 -15.06 -17.31
CA GLU A 171 9.94 -14.95 -18.57
C GLU A 171 9.20 -14.11 -19.62
N ASP A 172 7.91 -14.36 -19.85
CA ASP A 172 7.07 -13.64 -20.84
C ASP A 172 6.90 -12.13 -20.53
N ARG A 173 7.22 -11.69 -19.31
CA ARG A 173 7.22 -10.25 -18.94
C ARG A 173 8.55 -9.56 -19.18
N TYR A 174 9.63 -10.32 -19.38
CA TYR A 174 10.93 -9.77 -19.71
C TYR A 174 11.01 -9.58 -21.22
N LEU A 175 10.73 -8.36 -21.64
CA LEU A 175 10.98 -7.93 -22.99
C LEU A 175 12.49 -7.85 -23.23
N GLU A 176 12.94 -8.39 -24.36
CA GLU A 176 14.29 -8.14 -24.83
C GLU A 176 14.48 -6.65 -25.13
N THR A 177 15.72 -6.17 -25.04
CA THR A 177 16.08 -4.76 -25.29
C THR A 177 15.54 -4.25 -26.63
N GLU A 178 15.64 -5.06 -27.68
CA GLU A 178 15.12 -4.71 -29.01
C GLU A 178 13.60 -4.57 -29.04
N GLN A 179 12.86 -5.43 -28.33
CA GLN A 179 11.40 -5.35 -28.26
C GLN A 179 10.96 -4.07 -27.52
N ASN A 180 11.65 -3.69 -26.44
CA ASN A 180 11.37 -2.43 -25.74
C ASN A 180 11.58 -1.22 -26.66
N GLN A 181 12.69 -1.20 -27.41
CA GLN A 181 13.00 -0.13 -28.37
C GLN A 181 11.93 -0.02 -29.46
N LYS A 182 11.52 -1.13 -30.06
CA LYS A 182 10.43 -1.16 -31.07
C LYS A 182 9.11 -0.66 -30.51
N ILE A 183 8.75 -1.00 -29.27
CA ILE A 183 7.54 -0.46 -28.62
C ILE A 183 7.65 1.06 -28.47
N ILE A 184 8.77 1.56 -27.97
CA ILE A 184 9.02 2.99 -27.77
C ILE A 184 8.94 3.74 -29.11
N GLU A 185 9.55 3.20 -30.16
CA GLU A 185 9.48 3.76 -31.50
C GLU A 185 8.04 3.86 -32.01
N GLN A 186 7.23 2.80 -31.84
CA GLN A 186 5.81 2.80 -32.23
C GLN A 186 4.93 3.69 -31.33
N LEU A 187 5.44 4.16 -30.19
CA LEU A 187 4.78 5.18 -29.39
C LEU A 187 5.03 6.60 -29.92
N ARG A 188 6.03 6.81 -30.79
CA ARG A 188 6.23 8.10 -31.45
C ARG A 188 5.05 8.35 -32.38
N ASN A 189 4.53 9.58 -32.35
CA ASN A 189 3.36 9.91 -33.15
C ASN A 189 3.41 11.39 -33.56
N PRO A 190 3.52 11.66 -34.88
CA PRO A 190 3.60 13.03 -35.39
C PRO A 190 2.39 13.90 -35.05
N ILE A 191 1.20 13.29 -34.85
CA ILE A 191 -0.07 13.99 -34.64
C ILE A 191 -0.30 14.33 -33.16
N TYR A 192 0.04 13.41 -32.26
CA TYR A 192 -0.24 13.57 -30.82
C TYR A 192 0.98 13.91 -29.96
N GLY A 193 2.12 14.16 -30.61
CA GLY A 193 3.40 14.42 -29.96
C GLY A 193 4.11 13.17 -29.47
N ASN A 194 5.40 13.35 -29.16
CA ASN A 194 6.31 12.27 -28.74
C ASN A 194 6.35 12.06 -27.22
N HIS A 195 5.58 12.81 -26.43
CA HIS A 195 5.62 12.78 -24.95
C HIS A 195 5.59 11.38 -24.34
N ILE A 196 4.72 10.50 -24.84
CA ILE A 196 4.59 9.14 -24.32
C ILE A 196 5.81 8.27 -24.69
N ALA A 197 6.37 8.50 -25.88
CA ALA A 197 7.60 7.82 -26.30
C ALA A 197 8.80 8.33 -25.50
N ASN A 198 8.97 9.65 -25.40
CA ASN A 198 10.03 10.30 -24.64
C ASN A 198 9.99 9.88 -23.17
N PHE A 199 8.80 9.88 -22.56
CA PHE A 199 8.58 9.37 -21.20
C PHE A 199 9.03 7.92 -21.03
N SER A 200 8.64 7.05 -21.96
CA SER A 200 8.96 5.62 -21.92
C SER A 200 10.46 5.37 -22.12
N GLU A 201 11.09 6.10 -23.05
CA GLU A 201 12.52 6.01 -23.34
C GLU A 201 13.38 6.51 -22.18
N ILE A 202 13.00 7.62 -21.54
CA ILE A 202 13.70 8.10 -20.34
C ILE A 202 13.62 7.06 -19.22
N ILE A 203 12.46 6.43 -18.97
CA ILE A 203 12.38 5.34 -17.99
C ILE A 203 13.31 4.19 -18.36
N PHE A 204 13.35 3.81 -19.64
CA PHE A 204 14.21 2.73 -20.12
C PHE A 204 15.72 3.04 -19.98
N LEU A 205 16.13 4.29 -20.11
CA LEU A 205 17.55 4.70 -20.04
C LEU A 205 18.04 5.07 -18.62
N THR A 206 17.12 5.45 -17.75
CA THR A 206 17.45 5.93 -16.39
C THR A 206 17.05 4.94 -15.31
N GLY A 207 16.05 4.10 -15.59
CA GLY A 207 15.40 3.25 -14.63
C GLY A 207 14.54 4.01 -13.63
N MET A 208 14.18 5.29 -13.84
CA MET A 208 13.31 6.05 -12.92
C MET A 208 11.94 5.37 -12.73
N ARG A 209 11.31 5.53 -11.56
CA ARG A 209 9.92 5.09 -11.40
C ARG A 209 9.01 6.02 -12.21
N PRO A 210 7.90 5.54 -12.80
CA PRO A 210 7.00 6.39 -13.58
C PRO A 210 6.49 7.60 -12.79
N GLY A 211 6.16 7.43 -11.51
CA GLY A 211 5.72 8.54 -10.64
C GLY A 211 6.83 9.54 -10.28
N GLU A 212 8.11 9.12 -10.28
CA GLU A 212 9.26 10.02 -10.11
C GLU A 212 9.45 10.87 -11.37
N LEU A 213 9.38 10.26 -12.54
CA LEU A 213 9.58 10.97 -13.81
C LEU A 213 8.44 11.95 -14.11
N LEU A 214 7.19 11.59 -13.79
CA LEU A 214 6.07 12.52 -13.94
C LEU A 214 6.15 13.70 -12.97
N ALA A 215 6.82 13.53 -11.83
CA ALA A 215 7.06 14.59 -10.84
C ALA A 215 8.31 15.42 -11.13
N LEU A 216 9.07 15.09 -12.18
CA LEU A 216 10.31 15.75 -12.52
C LEU A 216 10.06 17.22 -12.89
N ARG A 217 10.80 18.11 -12.23
CA ARG A 217 10.76 19.55 -12.49
C ARG A 217 12.00 20.00 -13.25
N TRP A 218 11.87 21.11 -13.98
CA TRP A 218 12.96 21.69 -14.76
C TRP A 218 14.14 22.13 -13.88
N ASP A 219 13.88 22.60 -12.66
CA ASP A 219 14.92 23.01 -11.68
C ASP A 219 15.66 21.82 -11.02
N HIS A 220 15.22 20.59 -11.27
CA HIS A 220 15.88 19.36 -10.82
C HIS A 220 16.82 18.74 -11.88
N ILE A 221 17.04 19.43 -13.00
CA ILE A 221 17.86 18.95 -14.12
C ILE A 221 19.10 19.85 -14.27
N ASP A 222 20.28 19.24 -14.19
CA ASP A 222 21.55 19.89 -14.52
C ASP A 222 21.99 19.40 -15.91
N PHE A 223 21.71 20.23 -16.93
CA PHE A 223 22.02 19.92 -18.33
C PHE A 223 23.51 19.98 -18.67
N GLU A 224 24.32 20.65 -17.84
CA GLU A 224 25.76 20.76 -18.00
C GLU A 224 26.46 19.52 -17.44
N LYS A 225 26.09 19.13 -16.21
CA LYS A 225 26.64 17.94 -15.56
C LYS A 225 25.95 16.64 -15.96
N LEU A 226 24.89 16.71 -16.75
CA LEU A 226 24.05 15.57 -17.17
C LEU A 226 23.52 14.79 -15.96
N LYS A 227 22.86 15.51 -15.04
CA LYS A 227 22.32 14.91 -13.80
C LYS A 227 20.86 15.26 -13.58
N ILE A 228 20.12 14.31 -13.02
CA ILE A 228 18.75 14.51 -12.54
C ILE A 228 18.70 14.26 -11.04
N LYS A 229 18.17 15.24 -10.30
CA LYS A 229 17.86 15.10 -8.87
C LYS A 229 16.44 14.55 -8.71
N ILE A 230 16.30 13.42 -8.03
CA ILE A 230 15.03 12.74 -7.78
C ILE A 230 14.62 13.00 -6.34
N GLU A 231 13.58 13.80 -6.16
CA GLU A 231 13.14 14.29 -4.85
C GLU A 231 11.67 13.97 -4.56
N TYR A 232 10.84 13.96 -5.59
CA TYR A 232 9.39 13.84 -5.48
C TYR A 232 8.86 12.65 -6.29
N THR A 233 7.66 12.20 -5.91
CA THR A 233 6.84 11.32 -6.74
C THR A 233 5.42 11.86 -6.74
N LEU A 234 4.77 11.82 -7.89
CA LEU A 234 3.37 12.22 -7.95
C LEU A 234 2.49 11.11 -7.39
N ASP A 235 1.54 11.49 -6.52
CA ASP A 235 0.52 10.60 -6.02
C ASP A 235 -0.84 10.93 -6.65
N TYR A 236 -1.18 10.18 -7.70
CA TYR A 236 -2.45 10.32 -8.42
C TYR A 236 -3.65 9.72 -7.67
N THR A 237 -3.44 9.01 -6.56
CA THR A 237 -4.51 8.29 -5.86
C THR A 237 -5.30 9.20 -4.92
N THR A 238 -4.78 10.38 -4.61
CA THR A 238 -5.31 11.29 -3.58
C THR A 238 -6.48 12.14 -4.10
N ASN A 239 -6.33 12.80 -5.25
CA ASN A 239 -7.32 13.73 -5.82
C ASN A 239 -7.53 13.57 -7.34
N GLY A 240 -7.14 12.42 -7.92
CA GLY A 240 -7.16 12.17 -9.36
C GLY A 240 -6.00 12.83 -10.11
N HIS A 241 -5.85 12.49 -11.40
CA HIS A 241 -4.68 12.92 -12.21
C HIS A 241 -4.55 14.44 -12.39
N ALA A 242 -5.67 15.17 -12.33
CA ALA A 242 -5.69 16.62 -12.51
C ALA A 242 -5.20 17.40 -11.28
N ASN A 243 -5.27 16.80 -10.08
CA ASN A 243 -4.94 17.42 -8.80
C ASN A 243 -3.92 16.58 -8.03
N ALA A 244 -3.04 15.87 -8.74
CA ALA A 244 -2.01 15.05 -8.14
C ALA A 244 -1.10 15.91 -7.24
N GLU A 245 -0.97 15.50 -5.98
CA GLU A 245 -0.11 16.19 -5.02
C GLU A 245 1.31 15.63 -5.12
N LEU A 246 2.31 16.48 -4.88
CA LEU A 246 3.69 16.06 -4.72
C LEU A 246 3.80 15.26 -3.42
N GLY A 247 4.04 13.96 -3.53
CA GLY A 247 4.43 13.13 -2.41
C GLY A 247 5.94 13.18 -2.22
N SER A 248 6.41 13.32 -0.97
CA SER A 248 7.79 12.99 -0.65
C SER A 248 8.04 11.51 -0.93
N VAL A 249 9.21 11.21 -1.49
CA VAL A 249 9.58 9.84 -1.83
C VAL A 249 9.61 8.95 -0.57
N LYS A 250 9.23 7.68 -0.72
CA LYS A 250 8.71 6.88 0.42
C LYS A 250 9.74 6.49 1.50
N ASN A 251 11.06 6.61 1.27
CA ASN A 251 12.14 6.25 2.20
C ASN A 251 13.42 7.05 1.87
N ASP A 252 14.35 7.22 2.81
CA ASP A 252 15.63 7.94 2.64
C ASP A 252 16.42 7.55 1.37
N GLY A 253 16.45 6.26 1.02
CA GLY A 253 17.12 5.77 -0.21
C GLY A 253 16.42 6.11 -1.53
N SER A 254 15.34 6.90 -1.48
CA SER A 254 14.60 7.32 -2.67
C SER A 254 15.03 8.71 -3.17
N TYR A 255 15.61 9.52 -2.28
CA TYR A 255 16.30 10.77 -2.64
C TYR A 255 17.64 10.39 -3.26
N ARG A 256 17.85 10.75 -4.53
CA ARG A 256 19.10 10.44 -5.24
C ARG A 256 19.33 11.37 -6.40
N THR A 257 20.59 11.53 -6.78
CA THR A 257 20.97 12.14 -8.04
C THR A 257 21.48 11.04 -8.96
N ILE A 258 20.99 11.02 -10.21
CA ILE A 258 21.41 10.04 -11.22
C ILE A 258 22.09 10.75 -12.38
N ASP A 259 23.14 10.12 -12.92
CA ASP A 259 23.74 10.53 -14.18
C ASP A 259 22.88 10.03 -15.35
N ILE A 260 22.68 10.90 -16.33
CA ILE A 260 21.86 10.64 -17.52
C ILE A 260 22.71 10.62 -18.80
N PRO A 261 22.41 9.74 -19.76
CA PRO A 261 23.08 9.75 -21.06
C PRO A 261 22.64 10.96 -21.90
N LEU A 262 23.47 11.35 -22.88
CA LEU A 262 23.17 12.46 -23.81
C LEU A 262 21.79 12.32 -24.47
N ARG A 263 21.38 11.10 -24.79
CA ARG A 263 20.05 10.82 -25.34
C ARG A 263 18.91 11.30 -24.44
N VAL A 264 19.04 11.17 -23.12
CA VAL A 264 18.03 11.68 -22.18
C VAL A 264 18.00 13.21 -22.20
N LYS A 265 19.15 13.89 -22.34
CA LYS A 265 19.21 15.34 -22.53
C LYS A 265 18.46 15.76 -23.80
N GLU A 266 18.66 15.06 -24.93
CA GLU A 266 17.92 15.33 -26.16
C GLU A 266 16.40 15.22 -25.97
N LEU A 267 15.93 14.14 -25.34
CA LEU A 267 14.50 13.93 -25.08
C LEU A 267 13.92 15.01 -24.16
N LEU A 268 14.68 15.46 -23.15
CA LEU A 268 14.27 16.55 -22.27
C LEU A 268 14.21 17.89 -23.02
N VAL A 269 15.14 18.14 -23.95
CA VAL A 269 15.11 19.34 -24.81
C VAL A 269 13.91 19.29 -25.77
N GLU A 270 13.56 18.13 -26.32
CA GLU A 270 12.33 17.97 -27.12
C GLU A 270 11.08 18.37 -26.32
N GLU A 271 10.97 17.93 -25.07
CA GLU A 271 9.87 18.30 -24.18
C GLU A 271 9.86 19.81 -23.89
N LEU A 272 11.03 20.40 -23.60
CA LEU A 272 11.16 21.84 -23.34
C LEU A 272 10.72 22.66 -24.57
N ASN A 273 11.17 22.26 -25.75
CA ASN A 273 10.79 22.92 -27.01
C ASN A 273 9.29 22.82 -27.26
N TYR A 274 8.69 21.64 -27.04
CA TYR A 274 7.25 21.50 -27.16
C TYR A 274 6.49 22.44 -26.22
N GLN A 275 6.91 22.55 -24.95
CA GLN A 275 6.27 23.47 -24.00
C GLN A 275 6.39 24.92 -24.46
N ASN A 276 7.58 25.33 -24.93
CA ASN A 276 7.82 26.69 -25.43
C ASN A 276 7.01 27.00 -26.69
N THR A 277 6.96 26.10 -27.68
CA THR A 277 6.21 26.29 -28.93
C THR A 277 4.70 26.40 -28.69
N ASN A 278 4.17 25.78 -27.63
CA ASN A 278 2.76 25.82 -27.28
C ASN A 278 2.43 26.82 -26.14
N ASP A 279 3.39 27.66 -25.76
CA ASP A 279 3.31 28.62 -24.63
C ASP A 279 2.77 28.00 -23.33
N LEU A 280 3.21 26.77 -23.03
CA LEU A 280 2.85 26.06 -21.81
C LEU A 280 3.84 26.41 -20.70
N ARG A 281 3.39 27.18 -19.71
CA ARG A 281 4.20 27.47 -18.51
C ARG A 281 3.95 26.42 -17.44
N SER A 282 4.98 25.64 -17.14
CA SER A 282 4.96 24.67 -16.04
C SER A 282 6.35 24.45 -15.48
N ASP A 283 6.43 24.21 -14.17
CA ASP A 283 7.66 23.74 -13.53
C ASP A 283 7.99 22.29 -13.91
N PHE A 284 7.02 21.53 -14.43
CA PHE A 284 7.13 20.09 -14.67
C PHE A 284 7.53 19.78 -16.12
N VAL A 285 8.33 18.72 -16.28
CA VAL A 285 8.78 18.24 -17.60
C VAL A 285 7.63 17.60 -18.38
N PHE A 286 6.86 16.71 -17.74
CA PHE A 286 5.80 15.94 -18.42
C PHE A 286 4.41 16.48 -18.09
N ILE A 287 3.90 17.29 -19.01
CA ILE A 287 2.58 17.90 -18.93
C ILE A 287 1.69 17.53 -20.11
N THR A 288 0.41 17.79 -19.94
CA THR A 288 -0.60 17.77 -20.99
C THR A 288 -0.60 19.09 -21.76
N ASN A 289 -1.29 19.12 -22.89
CA ASN A 289 -1.55 20.35 -23.66
C ASN A 289 -2.36 21.43 -22.91
N LYS A 290 -2.75 21.17 -21.64
CA LYS A 290 -3.40 22.14 -20.74
C LYS A 290 -2.50 22.55 -19.57
N GLY A 291 -1.21 22.21 -19.59
CA GLY A 291 -0.29 22.52 -18.49
C GLY A 291 -0.43 21.68 -17.23
N LYS A 292 -1.32 20.66 -17.24
CA LYS A 292 -1.53 19.73 -16.10
C LYS A 292 -0.69 18.47 -16.23
N HIS A 293 -0.48 17.73 -15.15
CA HIS A 293 0.27 16.47 -15.17
C HIS A 293 -0.26 15.45 -16.19
N LEU A 294 0.67 14.80 -16.88
CA LEU A 294 0.34 13.67 -17.75
C LEU A 294 -0.17 12.49 -16.90
N SER A 295 -1.30 11.91 -17.31
CA SER A 295 -1.91 10.79 -16.58
C SER A 295 -1.17 9.48 -16.86
N ILE A 296 -0.68 8.83 -15.81
CA ILE A 296 -0.05 7.50 -15.91
C ILE A 296 -1.01 6.44 -16.50
N ASN A 297 -2.32 6.60 -16.30
CA ASN A 297 -3.33 5.69 -16.88
C ASN A 297 -3.39 5.84 -18.40
N THR A 298 -3.33 7.08 -18.92
CA THR A 298 -3.28 7.35 -20.36
C THR A 298 -2.02 6.76 -20.98
N ILE A 299 -0.87 6.97 -20.32
CA ILE A 299 0.42 6.41 -20.75
C ILE A 299 0.34 4.88 -20.81
N ASN A 300 -0.04 4.23 -19.71
CA ASN A 300 -0.12 2.77 -19.63
C ASN A 300 -1.16 2.17 -20.60
N ARG A 301 -2.28 2.86 -20.85
CA ARG A 301 -3.27 2.42 -21.85
C ARG A 301 -2.66 2.39 -23.25
N ARG A 302 -1.87 3.40 -23.61
CA ARG A 302 -1.23 3.47 -24.93
C ARG A 302 -0.09 2.45 -25.05
N ILE A 303 0.75 2.32 -24.02
CA ILE A 303 1.78 1.27 -23.93
C ILE A 303 1.16 -0.11 -24.12
N LYS A 304 0.11 -0.42 -23.35
CA LYS A 304 -0.60 -1.71 -23.42
C LYS A 304 -1.11 -1.99 -24.84
N LYS A 305 -1.81 -1.01 -25.46
CA LYS A 305 -2.32 -1.17 -26.82
C LYS A 305 -1.21 -1.46 -27.83
N THR A 306 -0.08 -0.75 -27.71
CA THR A 306 1.07 -0.95 -28.60
C THR A 306 1.74 -2.30 -28.37
N SER A 307 1.97 -2.71 -27.12
CA SER A 307 2.62 -3.99 -26.81
C SER A 307 1.75 -5.19 -27.21
N GLU A 308 0.43 -5.10 -27.01
CA GLU A 308 -0.52 -6.14 -27.44
C GLU A 308 -0.53 -6.26 -28.96
N LYS A 309 -0.51 -5.13 -29.69
CA LYS A 309 -0.50 -5.12 -31.16
C LYS A 309 0.79 -5.73 -31.74
N LEU A 310 1.95 -5.41 -31.17
CA LEU A 310 3.24 -5.82 -31.73
C LEU A 310 3.61 -7.26 -31.35
N TYR A 311 3.29 -7.67 -30.12
CA TYR A 311 3.82 -8.91 -29.54
C TYR A 311 2.78 -9.76 -28.82
N GLY A 312 1.52 -9.35 -28.76
CA GLY A 312 0.48 -10.10 -28.03
C GLY A 312 0.64 -10.10 -26.51
N ILE A 313 1.44 -9.18 -25.96
CA ILE A 313 1.74 -9.11 -24.52
C ILE A 313 1.20 -7.82 -23.89
N VAL A 314 0.97 -7.87 -22.58
CA VAL A 314 0.52 -6.72 -21.79
C VAL A 314 1.65 -6.23 -20.90
N ILE A 315 2.15 -5.03 -21.19
CA ILE A 315 3.15 -4.36 -20.36
C ILE A 315 2.65 -3.02 -19.84
N THR A 316 3.43 -2.42 -18.93
CA THR A 316 3.19 -1.07 -18.42
C THR A 316 4.49 -0.27 -18.44
N SER A 317 4.43 1.02 -18.13
CA SER A 317 5.62 1.87 -17.95
C SER A 317 6.65 1.29 -16.96
N HIS A 318 6.22 0.54 -15.94
CA HIS A 318 7.14 -0.14 -15.03
C HIS A 318 7.99 -1.22 -15.73
N SER A 319 7.51 -1.81 -16.82
CA SER A 319 8.24 -2.81 -17.58
C SER A 319 9.53 -2.23 -18.19
N PHE A 320 9.52 -0.97 -18.63
CA PHE A 320 10.73 -0.29 -19.14
C PHE A 320 11.80 -0.14 -18.05
N ARG A 321 11.39 0.13 -16.80
CA ARG A 321 12.33 0.15 -15.67
C ARG A 321 12.92 -1.23 -15.38
N HIS A 322 12.12 -2.29 -15.51
CA HIS A 322 12.65 -3.65 -15.41
C HIS A 322 13.64 -3.95 -16.53
N ALA A 323 13.35 -3.53 -17.76
CA ALA A 323 14.26 -3.67 -18.89
C ALA A 323 15.57 -2.90 -18.67
N HIS A 324 15.55 -1.71 -18.05
CA HIS A 324 16.77 -1.00 -17.64
C HIS A 324 17.63 -1.81 -16.66
N ILE A 325 17.00 -2.43 -15.65
CA ILE A 325 17.71 -3.28 -14.68
C ILE A 325 18.34 -4.49 -15.37
N THR A 326 17.59 -5.13 -16.27
CA THR A 326 18.08 -6.25 -17.08
C THR A 326 19.27 -5.82 -17.95
N LEU A 327 19.17 -4.70 -18.66
CA LEU A 327 20.24 -4.15 -19.49
C LEU A 327 21.52 -3.92 -18.67
N LEU A 328 21.42 -3.28 -17.50
CA LEU A 328 22.59 -3.07 -16.64
C LEU A 328 23.20 -4.38 -16.15
N ALA A 329 22.37 -5.39 -15.85
CA ALA A 329 22.84 -6.70 -15.46
C ALA A 329 23.57 -7.40 -16.63
N GLU A 330 23.02 -7.35 -17.84
CA GLU A 330 23.65 -7.88 -19.07
C GLU A 330 24.97 -7.18 -19.40
N LEU A 331 25.10 -5.89 -19.06
CA LEU A 331 26.35 -5.13 -19.14
C LEU A 331 27.36 -5.47 -18.01
N GLY A 332 27.01 -6.38 -17.10
CA GLY A 332 27.88 -6.82 -16.01
C GLY A 332 28.02 -5.81 -14.87
N ILE A 333 27.11 -4.83 -14.76
CA ILE A 333 27.14 -3.84 -13.68
C ILE A 333 26.83 -4.52 -12.33
N PRO A 334 27.60 -4.26 -11.26
CA PRO A 334 27.35 -4.85 -9.95
C PRO A 334 25.94 -4.56 -9.43
N LEU A 335 25.31 -5.58 -8.83
CA LEU A 335 23.94 -5.50 -8.31
C LEU A 335 23.73 -4.29 -7.39
N LYS A 336 24.71 -3.97 -6.53
CA LYS A 336 24.65 -2.84 -5.61
C LYS A 336 24.54 -1.50 -6.36
N SER A 337 25.38 -1.30 -7.39
CA SER A 337 25.33 -0.10 -8.23
C SER A 337 24.00 0.03 -8.99
N ILE A 338 23.44 -1.09 -9.46
CA ILE A 338 22.11 -1.11 -10.08
C ILE A 338 21.05 -0.68 -9.06
N MET A 339 21.08 -1.24 -7.85
CA MET A 339 20.13 -0.91 -6.78
C MET A 339 20.18 0.56 -6.38
N ASP A 340 21.38 1.13 -6.25
CA ASP A 340 21.59 2.53 -5.89
C ASP A 340 21.06 3.45 -7.00
N ARG A 341 21.32 3.12 -8.28
CA ARG A 341 20.78 3.87 -9.43
C ARG A 341 19.26 3.89 -9.46
N VAL A 342 18.62 2.74 -9.25
CA VAL A 342 17.16 2.65 -9.33
C VAL A 342 16.47 3.04 -8.01
N GLY A 343 17.21 3.16 -6.91
CA GLY A 343 16.66 3.49 -5.59
C GLY A 343 15.79 2.37 -5.01
N HIS A 344 16.27 1.12 -5.09
CA HIS A 344 15.64 -0.04 -4.42
C HIS A 344 16.23 -0.23 -3.02
N THR A 345 15.42 -0.07 -1.98
CA THR A 345 15.81 -0.39 -0.59
C THR A 345 15.68 -1.89 -0.29
N ASP A 346 14.76 -2.59 -0.96
CA ASP A 346 14.59 -4.04 -0.87
C ASP A 346 15.30 -4.76 -2.03
N VAL A 347 16.29 -5.57 -1.68
CA VAL A 347 17.13 -6.34 -2.60
C VAL A 347 16.29 -7.36 -3.40
N ASN A 348 15.21 -7.90 -2.81
CA ASN A 348 14.45 -9.00 -3.41
C ASN A 348 13.81 -8.66 -4.76
N THR A 349 13.41 -7.39 -4.95
CA THR A 349 12.82 -6.95 -6.22
C THR A 349 13.86 -6.91 -7.33
N THR A 350 15.06 -6.42 -7.03
CA THR A 350 16.18 -6.37 -7.99
C THR A 350 16.73 -7.75 -8.27
N ILE A 351 16.92 -8.59 -7.24
CA ILE A 351 17.40 -9.97 -7.41
C ILE A 351 16.49 -10.74 -8.36
N LYS A 352 15.17 -10.70 -8.17
CA LYS A 352 14.25 -11.42 -9.07
C LYS A 352 14.45 -11.06 -10.53
N VAL A 353 14.73 -9.79 -10.84
CA VAL A 353 15.01 -9.33 -12.21
C VAL A 353 16.42 -9.76 -12.65
N TYR A 354 17.40 -9.57 -11.77
CA TYR A 354 18.81 -9.88 -12.01
C TYR A 354 19.03 -11.38 -12.29
N THR A 355 18.39 -12.27 -11.53
CA THR A 355 18.50 -13.73 -11.69
C THR A 355 17.96 -14.24 -13.04
N HIS A 356 17.10 -13.48 -13.72
CA HIS A 356 16.71 -13.83 -15.09
C HIS A 356 17.77 -13.42 -16.11
N ALA A 357 18.45 -12.29 -15.90
CA ALA A 357 19.56 -11.87 -16.77
C ALA A 357 20.77 -12.81 -16.65
N THR A 358 20.95 -13.48 -15.50
CA THR A 358 22.10 -14.34 -15.24
C THR A 358 22.22 -15.57 -16.15
N ASP A 359 21.14 -16.05 -16.77
CA ASP A 359 21.22 -17.16 -17.73
C ASP A 359 22.02 -16.78 -18.99
N LYS A 360 21.93 -15.51 -19.44
CA LYS A 360 22.78 -14.96 -20.53
C LYS A 360 24.19 -14.63 -20.03
N ILE A 361 24.32 -14.10 -18.81
CA ILE A 361 25.61 -13.80 -18.17
C ILE A 361 26.44 -15.08 -17.97
N GLY A 362 25.80 -16.21 -17.66
CA GLY A 362 26.48 -17.51 -17.50
C GLY A 362 27.27 -17.91 -18.75
N LYS A 363 26.72 -17.68 -19.95
CA LYS A 363 27.44 -17.93 -21.22
C LYS A 363 28.63 -16.99 -21.38
N GLN A 364 28.46 -15.70 -21.15
CA GLN A 364 29.56 -14.72 -21.23
C GLN A 364 30.64 -14.98 -20.18
N MET A 365 30.26 -15.46 -18.99
CA MET A 365 31.18 -15.87 -17.94
C MET A 365 31.99 -17.09 -18.38
N MET A 366 31.35 -18.09 -18.97
CA MET A 366 32.04 -19.24 -19.56
C MET A 366 32.96 -18.82 -20.70
N ASP A 367 32.56 -17.90 -21.57
CA ASP A 367 33.43 -17.38 -22.64
C ASP A 367 34.67 -16.65 -22.08
N LYS A 368 34.51 -15.90 -20.98
CA LYS A 368 35.63 -15.25 -20.28
C LYS A 368 36.55 -16.27 -19.61
N ILE A 369 36.00 -17.31 -18.99
CA ILE A 369 36.77 -18.41 -18.38
C ILE A 369 37.53 -19.21 -19.45
N ASN A 370 36.87 -19.54 -20.56
CA ASN A 370 37.47 -20.26 -21.69
C ASN A 370 38.57 -19.44 -22.39
N LYS A 371 38.50 -18.11 -22.34
CA LYS A 371 39.62 -17.25 -22.78
C LYS A 371 40.80 -17.27 -21.80
N PHE A 372 40.56 -17.55 -20.53
CA PHE A 372 41.58 -17.59 -19.48
C PHE A 372 42.26 -18.95 -19.35
N VAL A 373 41.58 -20.03 -19.77
CA VAL A 373 42.11 -21.39 -19.81
C VAL A 373 42.26 -21.79 -21.29
N PRO A 374 43.48 -21.71 -21.87
CA PRO A 374 43.70 -22.19 -23.22
C PRO A 374 43.30 -23.66 -23.30
N ILE A 375 42.46 -24.02 -24.27
CA ILE A 375 42.13 -25.41 -24.56
C ILE A 375 43.43 -26.08 -25.00
N GLN A 376 43.96 -26.98 -24.17
CA GLN A 376 44.97 -27.92 -24.63
C GLN A 376 44.28 -28.88 -25.59
N SER A 377 44.69 -28.87 -26.86
CA SER A 377 44.24 -29.83 -27.87
C SER A 377 44.47 -31.25 -27.36
N LEU A 378 43.41 -32.06 -27.32
CA LEU A 378 43.47 -33.49 -27.05
C LEU A 378 44.16 -34.24 -28.19
#